data_AF-A0A2X3C647-F1
#
_entry.id   AF-A0A2X3C647-F1
#
_cell.length_a   1.000
_cell.length_b   1.000
_cell.length_c   1.000
_cell.angle_alpha   90.00
_cell.angle_beta   90.00
_cell.angle_gamma   90.00
#
_symmetry.space_group_name_H-M   'P 1'
#
loop_
_entity.id
_entity.type
_entity.pdbx_description
1 polymer ?
#
loop_
_entity_poly.entity_id
_entity_poly.type
_entity_poly.pdbx_seq_one_letter_code
_entity_poly.pdbx_strand_id
1 'polypeptide(L)'
;MSNNGSSPLVLWYNQLGMNDVDRVGGKNASLGEMITNLSGMGVSVPNGFATTADAFNQFLDQSGVNQRIYALLDETDIDDVSALAKAGAQIRQWIIDTPFQSELENAIRDAYDLLSADDAEASFAVRSSATAEDMPDASFAGQQETFLNVQGFDAVLVAVKHVFASLFNDRAISYRVHQGYDHRGVALSAGVQRMVRSDLASSGVMFSIDTESGFDQVVFITSAWGLGEMVVQGAVNPDEFYVHKPTLAAGRPAIVRRTMGRKRSVWFTRRPRSTVNRCVSKMCRRRSAIFSR
;
A
#
# COMPACT_ATOMS: atom_id res chain seq x y z
N MET A 1 -15.32 37.66 4.73
CA MET A 1 -15.57 36.21 4.59
C MET A 1 -14.28 35.53 4.99
N SER A 2 -14.24 35.02 6.21
CA SER A 2 -13.05 34.38 6.78
C SER A 2 -12.84 33.05 6.08
N ASN A 3 -11.83 32.96 5.20
CA ASN A 3 -11.32 31.67 4.76
C ASN A 3 -10.68 31.01 5.98
N ASN A 4 -11.46 30.22 6.73
CA ASN A 4 -10.87 29.24 7.63
C ASN A 4 -10.16 28.22 6.74
N GLY A 5 -8.85 28.36 6.61
CA GLY A 5 -7.98 27.44 5.88
C GLY A 5 -7.90 26.10 6.60
N SER A 6 -8.96 25.30 6.52
CA SER A 6 -8.91 23.90 6.89
C SER A 6 -8.09 23.15 5.84
N SER A 7 -7.07 22.42 6.31
CA SER A 7 -6.29 21.54 5.46
C SER A 7 -7.21 20.50 4.82
N PRO A 8 -7.02 20.17 3.52
CA PRO A 8 -7.83 19.15 2.87
C PRO A 8 -7.63 17.79 3.55
N LEU A 9 -8.73 17.09 3.85
CA LEU A 9 -8.72 15.78 4.49
C LEU A 9 -8.40 14.64 3.52
N VAL A 10 -8.65 14.86 2.23
CA VAL A 10 -8.39 13.94 1.12
C VAL A 10 -7.69 14.69 -0.01
N LEU A 11 -6.69 14.06 -0.62
CA LEU A 11 -5.95 14.59 -1.75
C LEU A 11 -5.90 13.56 -2.88
N TRP A 12 -6.04 14.02 -4.12
CA TRP A 12 -5.93 13.15 -5.29
C TRP A 12 -4.47 12.90 -5.65
N TYR A 13 -4.13 11.70 -6.13
CA TYR A 13 -2.73 11.41 -6.48
C TYR A 13 -2.17 12.33 -7.57
N ASN A 14 -3.00 12.79 -8.51
CA ASN A 14 -2.58 13.75 -9.54
C ASN A 14 -2.34 15.19 -9.02
N GLN A 15 -2.50 15.41 -7.72
CA GLN A 15 -2.22 16.67 -7.03
C GLN A 15 -1.05 16.54 -6.03
N LEU A 16 -0.44 15.34 -5.95
CA LEU A 16 0.62 15.03 -5.00
C LEU A 16 1.98 14.94 -5.71
N GLY A 17 3.04 15.25 -4.97
CA GLY A 17 4.41 14.94 -5.35
C GLY A 17 5.29 14.65 -4.13
N MET A 18 6.60 14.53 -4.36
CA MET A 18 7.56 14.23 -3.27
C MET A 18 7.64 15.29 -2.16
N ASN A 19 7.11 16.49 -2.37
CA ASN A 19 7.03 17.51 -1.32
C ASN A 19 5.86 17.30 -0.35
N ASP A 20 4.98 16.33 -0.61
CA ASP A 20 3.78 16.04 0.20
C ASP A 20 3.97 14.85 1.16
N VAL A 21 5.20 14.35 1.36
CA VAL A 21 5.48 13.21 2.25
C VAL A 21 4.92 13.42 3.66
N ASP A 22 5.10 14.61 4.25
CA ASP A 22 4.57 14.91 5.59
C ASP A 22 3.03 14.91 5.65
N ARG A 23 2.37 15.04 4.50
CA ARG A 23 0.91 15.12 4.39
C ARG A 23 0.28 13.77 4.08
N VAL A 24 0.93 12.91 3.29
CA VAL A 24 0.35 11.65 2.77
C VAL A 24 1.26 10.42 2.91
N GLY A 25 2.44 10.58 3.48
CA GLY A 25 3.46 9.54 3.57
C GLY A 25 4.19 9.25 2.25
N GLY A 26 5.32 8.55 2.36
CA GLY A 26 6.26 8.32 1.27
C GLY A 26 5.66 7.58 0.07
N LYS A 27 4.87 6.52 0.31
CA LYS A 27 4.25 5.74 -0.78
C LYS A 27 3.25 6.53 -1.61
N ASN A 28 2.35 7.27 -0.96
CA ASN A 28 1.35 8.07 -1.68
C ASN A 28 1.99 9.26 -2.41
N ALA A 29 2.99 9.91 -1.79
CA ALA A 29 3.77 10.96 -2.44
C ALA A 29 4.51 10.43 -3.69
N SER A 30 5.16 9.26 -3.58
CA SER A 30 5.84 8.62 -4.71
C SER A 30 4.88 8.20 -5.83
N LEU A 31 3.68 7.70 -5.50
CA LEU A 31 2.64 7.43 -6.50
C LEU A 31 2.20 8.72 -7.23
N GLY A 32 2.00 9.81 -6.49
CA GLY A 32 1.68 11.11 -7.06
C GLY A 32 2.77 11.64 -7.98
N GLU A 33 4.03 11.54 -7.56
CA GLU A 33 5.21 11.91 -8.35
C GLU A 33 5.24 11.17 -9.70
N MET A 34 4.99 9.86 -9.69
CA MET A 34 4.94 9.07 -10.92
C MET A 34 3.78 9.47 -11.83
N ILE A 35 2.60 9.74 -11.28
CA ILE A 35 1.43 10.17 -12.07
C ILE A 35 1.68 11.53 -12.72
N THR A 36 2.21 12.48 -11.95
CA THR A 36 2.41 13.87 -12.38
C THR A 36 3.55 13.98 -13.39
N ASN A 37 4.69 13.33 -13.14
CA ASN A 37 5.92 13.55 -13.92
C ASN A 37 6.21 12.48 -14.98
N LEU A 38 5.69 11.25 -14.83
CA LEU A 38 6.03 10.14 -15.74
C LEU A 38 4.90 9.75 -16.69
N SER A 39 3.70 10.28 -16.51
CA SER A 39 2.56 10.00 -17.42
C SER A 39 2.85 10.42 -18.87
N GLY A 40 3.49 11.58 -19.06
CA GLY A 40 3.95 12.05 -20.38
C GLY A 40 5.03 11.17 -21.02
N MET A 41 5.70 10.31 -20.24
CA MET A 41 6.71 9.35 -20.70
C MET A 41 6.14 7.96 -20.97
N GLY A 42 4.81 7.80 -20.89
CA GLY A 42 4.12 6.53 -21.15
C GLY A 42 4.00 5.61 -19.94
N VAL A 43 4.35 6.07 -18.73
CA VAL A 43 4.11 5.31 -17.49
C VAL A 43 2.64 5.44 -17.10
N SER A 44 1.94 4.32 -17.01
CA SER A 44 0.53 4.28 -16.60
C SER A 44 0.41 3.82 -15.15
N VAL A 45 -0.01 4.73 -14.29
CA VAL A 45 -0.31 4.45 -12.87
C VAL A 45 -1.81 4.66 -12.65
N PRO A 46 -2.52 3.69 -12.05
CA PRO A 46 -3.94 3.86 -11.74
C PRO A 46 -4.15 5.05 -10.79
N ASN A 47 -5.14 5.88 -11.10
CA ASN A 47 -5.49 7.01 -10.26
C ASN A 47 -6.15 6.55 -8.93
N GLY A 48 -6.23 7.49 -8.00
CA GLY A 48 -6.76 7.29 -6.66
C GLY A 48 -6.63 8.54 -5.82
N PHE A 49 -6.92 8.39 -4.53
CA PHE A 49 -6.81 9.46 -3.55
C PHE A 49 -6.19 8.94 -2.26
N ALA A 50 -5.69 9.84 -1.42
CA ALA A 50 -5.13 9.55 -0.12
C ALA A 50 -5.80 10.41 0.96
N THR A 51 -6.06 9.83 2.13
CA THR A 51 -6.35 10.63 3.32
C THR A 51 -5.08 11.35 3.79
N THR A 52 -5.22 12.50 4.44
CA THR A 52 -4.05 13.22 4.95
C THR A 52 -3.67 12.82 6.37
N ALA A 53 -2.43 13.08 6.76
CA ALA A 53 -1.96 12.95 8.14
C ALA A 53 -2.80 13.80 9.10
N ASP A 54 -3.24 14.98 8.65
CA ASP A 54 -4.14 15.85 9.40
C ASP A 54 -5.51 15.18 9.63
N ALA A 55 -6.08 14.52 8.61
CA ALA A 55 -7.31 13.75 8.77
C ALA A 55 -7.17 12.62 9.80
N PHE A 56 -6.02 11.93 9.83
CA PHE A 56 -5.74 10.90 10.83
C PHE A 56 -5.62 11.50 12.24
N ASN A 57 -4.92 12.61 12.40
CA ASN A 57 -4.78 13.29 13.69
C ASN A 57 -6.13 13.79 14.20
N GLN A 58 -6.92 14.46 13.36
CA GLN A 58 -8.27 14.89 13.71
C GLN A 58 -9.17 13.71 14.12
N PHE A 59 -9.05 12.57 13.43
CA PHE A 59 -9.75 11.34 13.78
C PHE A 59 -9.33 10.77 15.14
N LEU A 60 -8.06 10.85 15.53
CA LEU A 60 -7.60 10.37 16.85
C LEU A 60 -7.90 11.36 17.98
N ASP A 61 -7.80 12.66 17.71
CA ASP A 61 -8.04 13.70 18.72
C ASP A 61 -9.52 13.79 19.11
N GLN A 62 -10.41 13.27 18.25
CA GLN A 62 -11.82 13.14 18.60
C GLN A 62 -12.01 12.27 19.84
N SER A 63 -12.91 12.69 20.72
CA SER A 63 -13.34 11.90 21.89
C SER A 63 -12.20 11.45 22.82
N GLY A 64 -11.02 12.09 22.75
CA GLY A 64 -9.86 11.77 23.59
C GLY A 64 -9.22 10.40 23.30
N VAL A 65 -9.48 9.79 22.14
CA VAL A 65 -8.92 8.48 21.79
C VAL A 65 -7.39 8.54 21.80
N ASN A 66 -6.80 9.59 21.23
CA ASN A 66 -5.36 9.81 21.21
C ASN A 66 -4.75 9.78 22.63
N GLN A 67 -5.37 10.49 23.57
CA GLN A 67 -4.91 10.54 24.98
C GLN A 67 -4.99 9.18 25.66
N ARG A 68 -6.09 8.43 25.43
CA ARG A 68 -6.28 7.08 25.97
C ARG A 68 -5.25 6.09 25.43
N ILE A 69 -4.90 6.21 24.15
CA ILE A 69 -3.86 5.38 23.52
C ILE A 69 -2.52 5.62 24.20
N TYR A 70 -2.09 6.88 24.33
CA TYR A 70 -0.79 7.17 24.94
C TYR A 70 -0.73 6.82 26.42
N ALA A 71 -1.80 7.06 27.18
CA ALA A 71 -1.85 6.65 28.58
C ALA A 71 -1.65 5.14 28.75
N LEU A 72 -2.28 4.32 27.88
CA LEU A 72 -2.09 2.88 27.90
C LEU A 72 -0.68 2.47 27.48
N LEU A 73 -0.10 3.11 26.45
CA LEU A 73 1.26 2.82 26.00
C LEU A 73 2.31 3.22 27.04
N ASP A 74 2.12 4.34 27.73
CA ASP A 74 3.02 4.84 28.79
C ASP A 74 3.04 3.90 30.01
N GLU A 75 1.93 3.19 30.28
CA GLU A 75 1.83 2.19 31.36
C GLU A 75 2.25 0.77 30.94
N THR A 76 2.35 0.50 29.63
CA THR A 76 2.63 -0.84 29.11
C THR A 76 4.13 -1.10 29.07
N ASP A 77 4.58 -2.17 29.71
CA ASP A 77 5.92 -2.71 29.47
C ASP A 77 6.00 -3.31 28.06
N ILE A 78 6.72 -2.62 27.17
CA ILE A 78 6.84 -2.99 25.75
C ILE A 78 7.74 -4.23 25.57
N ASP A 79 8.60 -4.55 26.54
CA ASP A 79 9.44 -5.75 26.51
C ASP A 79 8.64 -7.01 26.94
N ASP A 80 7.50 -6.83 27.62
CA ASP A 80 6.52 -7.91 27.84
C ASP A 80 5.61 -8.08 26.62
N VAL A 81 5.93 -9.10 25.81
CA VAL A 81 5.16 -9.49 24.62
C VAL A 81 3.66 -9.69 24.89
N SER A 82 3.30 -10.21 26.06
CA SER A 82 1.89 -10.45 26.43
C SER A 82 1.17 -9.15 26.77
N ALA A 83 1.83 -8.25 27.50
CA ALA A 83 1.29 -6.93 27.82
C ALA A 83 1.13 -6.09 26.54
N LEU A 84 2.15 -6.08 25.69
CA LEU A 84 2.14 -5.38 24.40
C LEU A 84 1.03 -5.88 23.48
N ALA A 85 0.85 -7.20 23.35
CA ALA A 85 -0.21 -7.77 22.51
C ALA A 85 -1.62 -7.38 22.99
N LYS A 86 -1.83 -7.34 24.31
CA LYS A 86 -3.11 -6.91 24.90
C LYS A 86 -3.35 -5.41 24.67
N ALA A 87 -2.34 -4.57 24.93
CA ALA A 87 -2.43 -3.14 24.73
C ALA A 87 -2.67 -2.80 23.25
N GLY A 88 -1.90 -3.40 22.35
CA GLY A 88 -2.07 -3.24 20.90
C GLY A 88 -3.47 -3.65 20.44
N ALA A 89 -3.98 -4.81 20.87
CA ALA A 89 -5.33 -5.24 20.53
C ALA A 89 -6.41 -4.27 21.03
N GLN A 90 -6.26 -3.76 22.26
CA GLN A 90 -7.19 -2.80 22.86
C GLN A 90 -7.19 -1.47 22.11
N ILE A 91 -6.02 -0.93 21.76
CA ILE A 91 -5.88 0.30 20.97
C ILE A 91 -6.53 0.15 19.61
N ARG A 92 -6.25 -0.95 18.91
CA ARG A 92 -6.86 -1.23 17.61
C ARG A 92 -8.38 -1.30 17.71
N GLN A 93 -8.91 -1.93 18.77
CA GLN A 93 -10.35 -1.99 18.99
C GLN A 93 -10.96 -0.58 19.20
N TRP A 94 -10.31 0.28 19.99
CA TRP A 94 -10.77 1.67 20.15
C TRP A 94 -10.84 2.42 18.82
N ILE A 95 -9.83 2.27 17.96
CA ILE A 95 -9.82 2.87 16.62
C ILE A 95 -10.97 2.34 15.76
N ILE A 96 -11.21 1.02 15.78
CA ILE A 96 -12.30 0.39 15.03
C ILE A 96 -13.67 0.85 15.53
N ASP A 97 -13.84 1.02 16.83
CA ASP A 97 -15.12 1.44 17.44
C ASP A 97 -15.40 2.93 17.26
N THR A 98 -14.36 3.75 17.10
CA THR A 98 -14.50 5.21 16.98
C THR A 98 -15.06 5.59 15.61
N PRO A 99 -16.21 6.25 15.48
CA PRO A 99 -16.78 6.63 14.18
C PRO A 99 -15.89 7.65 13.44
N PHE A 100 -16.01 7.73 12.12
CA PHE A 100 -15.42 8.85 11.40
C PHE A 100 -16.22 10.13 11.66
N GLN A 101 -15.52 11.27 11.68
CA GLN A 101 -16.18 12.58 11.65
C GLN A 101 -16.89 12.75 10.31
N SER A 102 -18.05 13.40 10.31
CA SER A 102 -18.86 13.58 9.10
C SER A 102 -18.09 14.27 7.97
N GLU A 103 -17.19 15.19 8.31
CA GLU A 103 -16.34 15.91 7.34
C GLU A 103 -15.39 14.95 6.61
N LEU A 104 -14.69 14.08 7.34
CA LEU A 104 -13.80 13.07 6.76
C LEU A 104 -14.58 12.02 5.97
N GLU A 105 -15.71 11.55 6.50
CA GLU A 105 -16.55 10.58 5.80
C GLU A 105 -17.06 11.13 4.46
N ASN A 106 -17.56 12.37 4.46
CA ASN A 106 -18.04 13.04 3.24
C ASN A 106 -16.89 13.27 2.24
N ALA A 107 -15.72 13.70 2.69
CA ALA A 107 -14.56 13.87 1.82
C ALA A 107 -14.13 12.55 1.14
N ILE A 108 -14.16 11.43 1.88
CA ILE A 108 -13.88 10.10 1.31
C ILE A 108 -15.01 9.69 0.35
N ARG A 109 -16.27 10.00 0.66
CA ARG A 109 -17.43 9.68 -0.18
C ARG A 109 -17.38 10.40 -1.52
N ASP A 110 -17.16 11.71 -1.51
CA ASP A 110 -17.04 12.51 -2.72
C ASP A 110 -15.88 11.99 -3.61
N ALA A 111 -14.75 11.63 -3.01
CA ALA A 111 -13.62 11.08 -3.74
C ALA A 111 -13.90 9.66 -4.29
N TYR A 112 -14.58 8.81 -3.51
CA TYR A 112 -14.99 7.47 -3.93
C TYR A 112 -15.99 7.52 -5.08
N ASP A 113 -17.01 8.37 -4.99
CA ASP A 113 -18.05 8.50 -6.01
C ASP A 113 -17.44 8.97 -7.33
N LEU A 114 -16.49 9.91 -7.30
CA LEU A 114 -15.77 10.33 -8.49
C LEU A 114 -14.85 9.23 -9.05
N LEU A 115 -14.16 8.48 -8.19
CA LEU A 115 -13.22 7.43 -8.60
C LEU A 115 -13.93 6.17 -9.15
N SER A 116 -15.17 5.91 -8.70
CA SER A 116 -16.00 4.77 -9.13
C SER A 116 -17.05 5.12 -10.20
N ALA A 117 -17.15 6.38 -10.60
CA ALA A 117 -18.20 6.89 -11.49
C ALA A 117 -18.33 6.13 -12.83
N ASP A 118 -17.22 5.59 -13.35
CA ASP A 118 -17.17 4.89 -14.63
C ASP A 118 -17.42 3.38 -14.52
N ASP A 119 -17.41 2.81 -13.31
CA ASP A 119 -17.61 1.38 -13.08
C ASP A 119 -18.12 1.11 -11.66
N ALA A 120 -19.42 0.85 -11.54
CA ALA A 120 -20.05 0.51 -10.27
C ALA A 120 -19.51 -0.79 -9.63
N GLU A 121 -18.88 -1.65 -10.44
CA GLU A 121 -18.25 -2.90 -9.99
C GLU A 121 -16.74 -2.75 -9.76
N ALA A 122 -16.23 -1.52 -9.82
CA ALA A 122 -14.83 -1.21 -9.54
C ALA A 122 -14.42 -1.75 -8.18
N SER A 123 -13.16 -2.16 -8.10
CA SER A 123 -12.54 -2.59 -6.86
C SER A 123 -11.30 -1.75 -6.58
N PHE A 124 -11.00 -1.59 -5.30
CA PHE A 124 -9.98 -0.70 -4.80
C PHE A 124 -8.97 -1.45 -3.95
N ALA A 125 -7.74 -0.98 -4.02
CA ALA A 125 -6.69 -1.32 -3.07
C ALA A 125 -6.61 -0.18 -2.05
N VAL A 126 -6.69 -0.52 -0.76
CA VAL A 126 -6.51 0.43 0.34
C VAL A 126 -5.18 0.10 1.01
N ARG A 127 -4.24 1.04 0.95
CA ARG A 127 -2.85 0.85 1.37
C ARG A 127 -2.45 1.92 2.36
N SER A 128 -1.73 1.50 3.38
CA SER A 128 -1.07 2.38 4.33
C SER A 128 0.14 3.10 3.73
N SER A 129 0.34 4.34 4.14
CA SER A 129 1.48 5.18 3.79
C SER A 129 1.84 6.03 5.01
N ALA A 130 2.95 5.74 5.68
CA ALA A 130 3.34 6.46 6.89
C ALA A 130 4.19 7.69 6.56
N THR A 131 4.06 8.76 7.35
CA THR A 131 4.83 10.00 7.19
C THR A 131 6.29 9.85 7.59
N ALA A 132 6.59 8.90 8.48
CA ALA A 132 7.95 8.65 8.98
C ALA A 132 8.74 7.60 8.15
N GLU A 133 8.35 7.32 6.90
CA GLU A 133 9.03 6.34 6.03
C GLU A 133 10.43 6.78 5.55
N ASP A 134 10.76 8.07 5.66
CA ASP A 134 12.02 8.65 5.16
C ASP A 134 13.16 8.75 6.19
N MET A 135 13.00 8.15 7.39
CA MET A 135 14.15 7.96 8.27
C MET A 135 15.05 6.85 7.68
N PRO A 136 16.38 7.06 7.56
CA PRO A 136 17.30 6.18 6.83
C PRO A 136 17.23 4.68 7.21
N ASP A 137 16.81 4.39 8.45
CA ASP A 137 16.70 3.03 8.99
C ASP A 137 15.25 2.54 9.17
N ALA A 138 14.23 3.36 8.91
CA ALA A 138 12.83 3.03 9.16
C ALA A 138 12.13 2.39 7.96
N SER A 139 12.62 1.22 7.51
CA SER A 139 11.84 0.42 6.58
C SER A 139 10.66 -0.23 7.32
N PHE A 140 9.53 0.45 7.41
CA PHE A 140 8.24 -0.18 7.77
C PHE A 140 7.72 -1.14 6.67
N ALA A 141 8.58 -1.48 5.70
CA ALA A 141 8.31 -2.38 4.59
C ALA A 141 7.83 -3.74 5.11
N GLY A 142 6.63 -4.15 4.69
CA GLY A 142 6.03 -5.44 5.05
C GLY A 142 5.32 -5.49 6.41
N GLN A 143 5.21 -4.37 7.14
CA GLN A 143 4.51 -4.35 8.44
C GLN A 143 3.14 -3.66 8.44
N GLN A 144 2.77 -3.00 7.34
CA GLN A 144 1.54 -2.22 7.28
C GLN A 144 0.45 -2.91 6.46
N GLU A 145 -0.81 -2.71 6.83
CA GLU A 145 -1.94 -3.41 6.24
C GLU A 145 -2.27 -2.93 4.82
N THR A 146 -2.45 -3.88 3.92
CA THR A 146 -2.93 -3.66 2.56
C THR A 146 -4.17 -4.50 2.32
N PHE A 147 -5.26 -3.85 1.93
CA PHE A 147 -6.51 -4.49 1.56
C PHE A 147 -6.65 -4.45 0.04
N LEU A 148 -6.86 -5.62 -0.56
CA LEU A 148 -7.07 -5.74 -2.00
C LEU A 148 -8.51 -6.16 -2.28
N ASN A 149 -9.00 -5.77 -3.45
CA ASN A 149 -10.31 -6.12 -3.97
C ASN A 149 -11.46 -5.64 -3.07
N VAL A 150 -11.33 -4.43 -2.54
CA VAL A 150 -12.37 -3.77 -1.73
C VAL A 150 -13.41 -3.18 -2.67
N GLN A 151 -14.69 -3.55 -2.49
CA GLN A 151 -15.79 -3.12 -3.35
C GLN A 151 -16.90 -2.48 -2.52
N GLY A 152 -17.41 -1.34 -2.98
CA GLY A 152 -18.44 -0.58 -2.28
C GLY A 152 -17.86 0.40 -1.26
N PHE A 153 -18.54 1.53 -1.09
CA PHE A 153 -18.11 2.62 -0.22
C PHE A 153 -17.92 2.19 1.23
N ASP A 154 -18.88 1.46 1.81
CA ASP A 154 -18.80 1.03 3.21
C ASP A 154 -17.59 0.13 3.47
N ALA A 155 -17.24 -0.73 2.50
CA ALA A 155 -16.06 -1.58 2.61
C ALA A 155 -14.77 -0.78 2.52
N VAL A 156 -14.74 0.30 1.72
CA VAL A 156 -13.60 1.24 1.66
C VAL A 156 -13.43 1.94 3.01
N LEU A 157 -14.51 2.44 3.63
CA LEU A 157 -14.42 3.05 4.96
C LEU A 157 -13.88 2.07 6.00
N VAL A 158 -14.38 0.83 6.02
CA VAL A 158 -13.88 -0.21 6.92
C VAL A 158 -12.40 -0.46 6.68
N ALA A 159 -11.97 -0.60 5.42
CA ALA A 159 -10.56 -0.82 5.09
C ALA A 159 -9.67 0.37 5.48
N VAL A 160 -10.11 1.62 5.28
CA VAL A 160 -9.39 2.82 5.74
C VAL A 160 -9.22 2.81 7.26
N LYS A 161 -10.26 2.40 7.98
CA LYS A 161 -10.24 2.30 9.45
C LYS A 161 -9.26 1.24 9.95
N HIS A 162 -9.22 0.08 9.28
CA HIS A 162 -8.23 -0.96 9.57
C HIS A 162 -6.80 -0.48 9.26
N VAL A 163 -6.60 0.24 8.15
CA VAL A 163 -5.32 0.89 7.85
C VAL A 163 -4.92 1.82 9.01
N PHE A 164 -5.81 2.69 9.49
CA PHE A 164 -5.53 3.54 10.66
C PHE A 164 -5.15 2.74 11.91
N ALA A 165 -5.86 1.65 12.19
CA ALA A 165 -5.56 0.76 13.31
C ALA A 165 -4.19 0.06 13.15
N SER A 166 -3.76 -0.22 11.92
CA SER A 166 -2.51 -0.95 11.65
C SER A 166 -1.24 -0.22 12.13
N LEU A 167 -1.32 1.11 12.33
CA LEU A 167 -0.24 1.87 12.95
C LEU A 167 0.10 1.34 14.36
N PHE A 168 -0.88 0.77 15.06
CA PHE A 168 -0.77 0.22 16.41
C PHE A 168 -0.74 -1.30 16.42
N ASN A 169 -0.25 -1.92 15.34
CA ASN A 169 0.13 -3.34 15.37
C ASN A 169 1.31 -3.55 16.32
N ASP A 170 1.37 -4.71 16.97
CA ASP A 170 2.31 -5.00 18.06
C ASP A 170 3.77 -4.81 17.58
N ARG A 171 4.08 -5.26 16.36
CA ARG A 171 5.38 -5.07 15.70
C ARG A 171 5.70 -3.61 15.45
N ALA A 172 4.71 -2.81 15.03
CA ALA A 172 4.90 -1.40 14.73
C ALA A 172 5.12 -0.59 16.03
N ILE A 173 4.42 -0.93 17.11
CA ILE A 173 4.64 -0.34 18.44
C ILE A 173 6.05 -0.68 18.94
N SER A 174 6.39 -1.97 18.99
CA SER A 174 7.71 -2.45 19.43
C SER A 174 8.84 -1.78 18.64
N TYR A 175 8.72 -1.72 17.32
CA TYR A 175 9.71 -1.09 16.45
C TYR A 175 9.96 0.39 16.80
N ARG A 176 8.90 1.17 17.01
CA ARG A 176 9.04 2.59 17.36
C ARG A 176 9.77 2.78 18.68
N VAL A 177 9.43 2.00 19.70
CA VAL A 177 10.10 2.07 21.02
C VAL A 177 11.57 1.72 20.91
N HIS A 178 11.92 0.63 20.23
CA HIS A 178 13.30 0.17 20.09
C HIS A 178 14.19 1.17 19.34
N GLN A 179 13.60 1.95 18.43
CA GLN A 179 14.30 3.02 17.72
C GLN A 179 14.31 4.35 18.49
N GLY A 180 13.72 4.40 19.69
CA GLY A 180 13.62 5.61 20.51
C GLY A 180 12.67 6.67 19.93
N TYR A 181 11.75 6.28 19.04
CA TYR A 181 10.75 7.18 18.49
C TYR A 181 9.60 7.36 19.47
N ASP A 182 9.21 8.61 19.70
CA ASP A 182 7.97 8.92 20.38
C ASP A 182 6.80 8.32 19.58
N HIS A 183 5.86 7.70 20.29
CA HIS A 183 4.59 7.29 19.69
C HIS A 183 3.78 8.49 19.20
N ARG A 184 4.03 9.67 19.77
CA ARG A 184 3.40 10.92 19.41
C ARG A 184 3.99 11.49 18.12
N GLY A 185 3.13 11.94 17.23
CA GLY A 185 3.52 12.62 15.99
C GLY A 185 3.74 11.70 14.78
N VAL A 186 3.58 10.37 14.92
CA VAL A 186 3.53 9.47 13.77
C VAL A 186 2.10 9.42 13.25
N ALA A 187 1.92 9.84 12.00
CA ALA A 187 0.63 9.79 11.31
C ALA A 187 0.65 8.77 10.18
N LEU A 188 -0.53 8.28 9.83
CA LEU A 188 -0.72 7.34 8.76
C LEU A 188 -1.75 7.86 7.76
N SER A 189 -1.39 7.82 6.48
CA SER A 189 -2.27 8.08 5.36
C SER A 189 -2.78 6.77 4.77
N ALA A 190 -4.06 6.73 4.40
CA ALA A 190 -4.66 5.63 3.68
C ALA A 190 -4.82 6.03 2.21
N GLY A 191 -4.06 5.38 1.33
CA GLY A 191 -4.18 5.50 -0.13
C GLY A 191 -5.23 4.53 -0.67
N VAL A 192 -6.26 5.05 -1.33
CA VAL A 192 -7.30 4.30 -2.04
C VAL A 192 -7.03 4.41 -3.54
N GLN A 193 -6.63 3.29 -4.14
CA GLN A 193 -6.25 3.21 -5.55
C GLN A 193 -7.14 2.24 -6.30
N ARG A 194 -7.52 2.57 -7.54
CA ARG A 194 -8.26 1.62 -8.38
C ARG A 194 -7.41 0.39 -8.68
N MET A 195 -8.00 -0.80 -8.54
CA MET A 195 -7.31 -2.05 -8.84
C MET A 195 -7.16 -2.28 -10.33
N VAL A 196 -5.95 -2.67 -10.72
CA VAL A 196 -5.69 -3.25 -12.04
C VAL A 196 -6.12 -4.71 -12.05
N ARG A 197 -6.79 -5.14 -13.13
CA ARG A 197 -7.24 -6.53 -13.34
C ARG A 197 -6.11 -7.51 -13.67
N SER A 198 -5.02 -7.43 -12.90
CA SER A 198 -3.90 -8.37 -12.95
C SER A 198 -4.31 -9.78 -12.51
N ASP A 199 -5.44 -9.92 -11.81
CA ASP A 199 -6.10 -11.21 -11.58
C ASP A 199 -6.35 -11.96 -12.91
N LEU A 200 -6.63 -11.27 -14.02
CA LEU A 200 -6.85 -11.89 -15.32
C LEU A 200 -5.57 -12.09 -16.16
N ALA A 201 -4.43 -11.61 -15.66
CA ALA A 201 -3.16 -11.58 -16.37
C ALA A 201 -2.00 -11.83 -15.40
N SER A 202 -0.94 -11.02 -15.48
CA SER A 202 0.25 -11.14 -14.65
C SER A 202 0.57 -9.85 -13.91
N SER A 203 1.41 -9.99 -12.90
CA SER A 203 1.98 -8.92 -12.09
C SER A 203 3.38 -9.33 -11.64
N GLY A 204 4.12 -8.42 -11.02
CA GLY A 204 5.50 -8.69 -10.66
C GLY A 204 6.18 -7.51 -9.98
N VAL A 205 7.46 -7.69 -9.68
CA VAL A 205 8.33 -6.66 -9.10
C VAL A 205 9.53 -6.47 -10.03
N MET A 206 9.96 -5.22 -10.17
CA MET A 206 11.13 -4.84 -10.95
C MET A 206 12.14 -4.11 -10.09
N PHE A 207 13.41 -4.46 -10.26
CA PHE A 207 14.55 -3.75 -9.69
C PHE A 207 15.41 -3.23 -10.83
N SER A 208 15.85 -1.97 -10.74
CA SER A 208 16.72 -1.34 -11.72
C SER A 208 18.20 -1.76 -11.58
N ILE A 209 18.48 -2.76 -10.75
CA ILE A 209 19.81 -3.27 -10.40
C ILE A 209 19.68 -4.76 -10.11
N ASP A 210 20.75 -5.53 -10.28
CA ASP A 210 20.84 -6.87 -9.72
C ASP A 210 20.99 -6.79 -8.19
N THR A 211 19.98 -7.26 -7.46
CA THR A 211 19.95 -7.22 -6.00
C THR A 211 20.94 -8.16 -5.34
N GLU A 212 21.42 -9.20 -6.04
CA GLU A 212 22.39 -10.15 -5.46
C GLU A 212 23.83 -9.63 -5.56
N SER A 213 24.21 -9.09 -6.72
CA SER A 213 25.59 -8.64 -6.97
C SER A 213 25.80 -7.12 -6.85
N GLY A 214 24.72 -6.33 -6.86
CA GLY A 214 24.80 -4.88 -6.98
C GLY A 214 25.15 -4.38 -8.39
N PHE A 215 25.08 -5.24 -9.41
CA PHE A 215 25.40 -4.86 -10.78
C PHE A 215 24.29 -3.99 -11.40
N ASP A 216 24.61 -2.73 -11.72
CA ASP A 216 23.66 -1.71 -12.11
C ASP A 216 23.33 -1.67 -13.62
N GLN A 217 23.99 -2.48 -14.45
CA GLN A 217 23.75 -2.50 -15.91
C GLN A 217 22.62 -3.45 -16.31
N VAL A 218 21.93 -4.05 -15.34
CA VAL A 218 20.79 -4.94 -15.59
C VAL A 218 19.55 -4.47 -14.84
N VAL A 219 18.39 -4.73 -15.45
CA VAL A 219 17.09 -4.65 -14.80
C VAL A 219 16.64 -6.07 -14.49
N PHE A 220 16.34 -6.33 -13.23
CA PHE A 220 15.81 -7.60 -12.77
C PHE A 220 14.28 -7.51 -12.69
N ILE A 221 13.59 -8.40 -13.40
CA ILE A 221 12.12 -8.42 -13.47
C ILE A 221 11.66 -9.79 -12.99
N THR A 222 10.81 -9.79 -11.98
CA THR A 222 10.05 -10.97 -11.55
C THR A 222 8.62 -10.88 -12.05
N SER A 223 8.00 -12.00 -12.38
CA SER A 223 6.59 -12.03 -12.77
C SER A 223 5.87 -13.32 -12.39
N ALA A 224 4.65 -13.18 -11.90
CA ALA A 224 3.74 -14.29 -11.69
C ALA A 224 2.35 -13.96 -12.24
N TRP A 225 1.54 -15.00 -12.39
CA TRP A 225 0.13 -14.85 -12.74
C TRP A 225 -0.68 -14.30 -11.56
N GLY A 226 -1.74 -13.53 -11.85
CA GLY A 226 -2.65 -12.95 -10.86
C GLY A 226 -2.09 -11.73 -10.14
N LEU A 227 -2.54 -11.52 -8.90
CA LEU A 227 -2.19 -10.34 -8.09
C LEU A 227 -0.73 -10.35 -7.59
N GLY A 228 -0.11 -9.17 -7.59
CA GLY A 228 1.33 -8.98 -7.30
C GLY A 228 1.73 -9.24 -5.85
N GLU A 229 0.76 -9.19 -4.93
CA GLU A 229 0.96 -9.46 -3.51
C GLU A 229 1.68 -10.80 -3.27
N MET A 230 1.37 -11.81 -4.08
CA MET A 230 2.00 -13.12 -3.97
C MET A 230 3.50 -13.13 -4.25
N VAL A 231 3.94 -12.26 -5.15
CA VAL A 231 5.36 -12.09 -5.48
C VAL A 231 6.06 -11.33 -4.35
N VAL A 232 5.44 -10.26 -3.87
CA VAL A 232 5.98 -9.43 -2.78
C VAL A 232 6.13 -10.24 -1.48
N GLN A 233 5.17 -11.10 -1.15
CA GLN A 233 5.22 -11.95 0.04
C GLN A 233 6.11 -13.20 -0.11
N GLY A 234 6.71 -13.43 -1.29
CA GLY A 234 7.49 -14.65 -1.56
C GLY A 234 6.67 -15.95 -1.57
N ALA A 235 5.34 -15.84 -1.63
CA ALA A 235 4.42 -16.97 -1.56
C ALA A 235 4.29 -17.75 -2.88
N VAL A 236 4.81 -17.19 -3.98
CA VAL A 236 4.94 -17.86 -5.27
C VAL A 236 6.38 -17.79 -5.76
N ASN A 237 6.82 -18.82 -6.47
CA ASN A 237 8.09 -18.80 -7.20
C ASN A 237 7.84 -18.21 -8.61
N PRO A 238 8.21 -16.94 -8.86
CA PRO A 238 7.91 -16.21 -10.08
C PRO A 238 8.85 -16.61 -11.22
N ASP A 239 8.49 -16.22 -12.44
CA ASP A 239 9.47 -16.12 -13.53
C ASP A 239 10.44 -14.98 -13.25
N GLU A 240 11.69 -15.14 -13.67
CA GLU A 240 12.77 -14.18 -13.49
C GLU A 240 13.41 -13.84 -14.84
N PHE A 241 13.62 -12.56 -15.08
CA PHE A 241 14.23 -12.04 -16.30
C PHE A 241 15.29 -11.01 -15.94
N TYR A 242 16.45 -11.12 -16.59
CA TYR A 242 17.47 -10.08 -16.55
C TYR A 242 17.54 -9.39 -17.90
N VAL A 243 17.44 -8.06 -17.90
CA VAL A 243 17.46 -7.22 -19.09
C VAL A 243 18.68 -6.30 -19.03
N HIS A 244 19.57 -6.38 -20.02
CA HIS A 244 20.78 -5.58 -20.08
C HIS A 244 20.49 -4.16 -20.60
N LYS A 245 20.74 -3.13 -19.77
CA LYS A 245 20.38 -1.73 -20.07
C LYS A 245 21.06 -1.19 -21.33
N PRO A 246 22.38 -1.36 -21.56
CA PRO A 246 23.02 -0.87 -22.78
C PRO A 246 22.44 -1.49 -24.06
N THR A 247 22.13 -2.80 -24.04
CA THR A 247 21.55 -3.48 -25.21
C THR A 247 20.13 -3.02 -25.47
N LEU A 248 19.35 -2.75 -24.41
CA LEU A 248 18.00 -2.20 -24.50
C LEU A 248 18.01 -0.79 -25.09
N ALA A 249 18.90 0.08 -24.60
CA ALA A 249 19.08 1.44 -25.11
C ALA A 249 19.50 1.46 -26.60
N ALA A 250 20.26 0.47 -27.04
CA ALA A 250 20.64 0.28 -28.45
C ALA A 250 19.52 -0.34 -29.32
N GLY A 251 18.32 -0.56 -28.79
CA GLY A 251 17.17 -1.14 -29.52
C GLY A 251 17.35 -2.60 -29.93
N ARG A 252 18.23 -3.35 -29.25
CA ARG A 252 18.54 -4.75 -29.56
C ARG A 252 17.86 -5.71 -28.57
N PRO A 253 17.70 -7.01 -28.90
CA PRO A 253 17.21 -8.01 -27.96
C PRO A 253 18.08 -8.04 -26.69
N ALA A 254 17.51 -7.61 -25.55
CA ALA A 254 18.25 -7.29 -24.35
C ALA A 254 18.08 -8.28 -23.18
N ILE A 255 17.30 -9.35 -23.37
CA ILE A 255 17.05 -10.33 -22.31
C ILE A 255 18.23 -11.30 -22.28
N VAL A 256 19.06 -11.20 -21.25
CA VAL A 256 20.30 -11.97 -21.10
C VAL A 256 20.10 -13.27 -20.32
N ARG A 257 19.08 -13.33 -19.45
CA ARG A 257 18.74 -14.53 -18.69
C ARG A 257 17.24 -14.64 -18.51
N ARG A 258 16.73 -15.87 -18.58
CA ARG A 258 15.33 -16.22 -18.30
C ARG A 258 15.32 -17.46 -17.40
N THR A 259 14.74 -17.35 -16.21
CA THR A 259 14.47 -18.49 -15.34
C THR A 259 12.97 -18.64 -15.19
N MET A 260 12.45 -19.83 -15.47
CA MET A 260 11.02 -20.10 -15.40
C MET A 260 10.62 -20.56 -14.01
N GLY A 261 9.73 -19.81 -13.37
CA GLY A 261 9.20 -20.14 -12.06
C GLY A 261 8.22 -21.29 -12.10
N ARG A 262 8.08 -22.00 -10.97
CA ARG A 262 7.11 -23.11 -10.85
C ARG A 262 5.65 -22.63 -10.85
N LYS A 263 5.38 -21.36 -10.49
CA LYS A 263 4.08 -20.66 -10.53
C LYS A 263 2.88 -21.53 -10.12
N ARG A 264 3.00 -22.23 -8.98
CA ARG A 264 2.02 -23.27 -8.59
C ARG A 264 0.68 -22.70 -8.12
N SER A 265 0.68 -21.50 -7.59
CA SER A 265 -0.43 -20.87 -6.87
C SER A 265 -0.65 -19.45 -7.40
N VAL A 266 -1.91 -19.05 -7.57
CA VAL A 266 -2.29 -17.72 -8.05
C VAL A 266 -3.47 -17.22 -7.25
N TRP A 267 -3.42 -15.94 -6.89
CA TRP A 267 -4.54 -15.22 -6.29
C TRP A 267 -5.37 -14.58 -7.38
N PHE A 268 -6.65 -14.93 -7.40
CA PHE A 268 -7.66 -14.32 -8.25
C PHE A 268 -8.71 -13.64 -7.37
N THR A 269 -9.28 -12.55 -7.86
CA THR A 269 -10.45 -11.93 -7.25
C THR A 269 -11.69 -12.76 -7.59
N ARG A 270 -12.37 -13.32 -6.59
CA ARG A 270 -13.64 -14.04 -6.79
C ARG A 270 -14.79 -13.12 -6.37
N ARG A 271 -15.64 -12.75 -7.34
CA ARG A 271 -16.91 -12.08 -7.02
C ARG A 271 -17.79 -13.02 -6.18
N PRO A 272 -18.40 -12.56 -5.06
CA PRO A 272 -18.55 -11.16 -4.68
C PRO A 272 -17.63 -10.66 -3.55
N ARG A 273 -16.80 -11.49 -2.88
CA ARG A 273 -16.20 -11.05 -1.59
C ARG A 273 -14.83 -11.59 -1.17
N SER A 274 -14.11 -12.37 -1.98
CA SER A 274 -12.80 -12.85 -1.51
C SER A 274 -11.75 -13.01 -2.59
N THR A 275 -10.52 -12.71 -2.21
CA THR A 275 -9.34 -13.13 -2.96
C THR A 275 -9.09 -14.59 -2.65
N VAL A 276 -9.07 -15.43 -3.68
CA VAL A 276 -9.01 -16.88 -3.53
C VAL A 276 -7.72 -17.39 -4.15
N ASN A 277 -6.97 -18.17 -3.37
CA ASN A 277 -5.81 -18.87 -3.86
C ASN A 277 -6.26 -20.12 -4.65
N ARG A 278 -5.84 -20.24 -5.91
CA ARG A 278 -6.07 -21.43 -6.73
C ARG A 278 -4.77 -21.96 -7.32
N CYS A 279 -4.72 -23.28 -7.47
CA CYS A 279 -3.66 -23.92 -8.23
C CYS A 279 -3.78 -23.55 -9.72
N VAL A 280 -2.69 -23.07 -10.29
CA VAL A 280 -2.59 -22.83 -11.74
C VAL A 280 -2.63 -24.16 -12.48
N SER A 281 -3.33 -24.21 -13.62
CA SER A 281 -3.33 -25.39 -14.49
C SER A 281 -1.90 -25.78 -14.90
N LYS A 282 -1.62 -27.09 -15.05
CA LYS A 282 -0.28 -27.57 -15.45
C LYS A 282 0.22 -26.94 -16.76
N MET A 283 -0.70 -26.56 -17.66
CA MET A 283 -0.40 -25.92 -18.94
C MET A 283 0.04 -24.46 -18.80
N CYS A 284 -0.61 -23.66 -17.93
CA CYS A 284 -0.21 -22.28 -17.67
C CYS A 284 1.08 -22.17 -16.84
N ARG A 285 1.43 -23.18 -16.04
CA ARG A 285 2.71 -23.23 -15.28
C ARG A 285 3.95 -23.23 -16.17
N ARG A 286 3.86 -23.77 -17.39
CA ARG A 286 4.99 -23.87 -18.34
C ARG A 286 5.14 -22.66 -19.27
N ARG A 287 4.19 -21.72 -19.28
CA ARG A 287 4.23 -20.51 -20.12
C ARG A 287 4.76 -19.32 -19.33
N SER A 288 5.52 -18.43 -19.96
CA SER A 288 5.95 -17.18 -19.32
C SER A 288 4.74 -16.31 -18.98
N ALA A 289 4.74 -15.73 -17.78
CA ALA A 289 3.70 -14.79 -17.35
C ALA A 289 3.74 -13.45 -18.13
N ILE A 290 4.86 -13.13 -18.78
CA ILE A 290 5.03 -11.92 -19.59
C ILE A 290 4.80 -12.19 -21.08
N PHE A 291 5.30 -13.32 -21.60
CA PHE A 291 5.30 -13.60 -23.06
C PHE A 291 4.12 -14.48 -23.54
N SER A 292 3.07 -14.63 -22.76
CA SER A 292 1.89 -15.41 -23.16
C SER A 292 1.01 -14.64 -24.15
N ARG A 293 1.34 -14.72 -25.43
CA ARG A 293 0.35 -14.67 -26.51
C ARG A 293 0.32 -16.03 -27.19
#